data_AF-A0A8S1F4W0-F1
#
_entry.id   AF-A0A8S1F4W0-F1
#
_cell.length_a   1.000
_cell.length_b   1.000
_cell.length_c   1.000
_cell.angle_alpha   90.00
_cell.angle_beta   90.00
_cell.angle_gamma   90.00
#
_symmetry.space_group_name_H-M   'P 1'
#
loop_
_entity.id
_entity.type
_entity.pdbx_description
1 polymer ?
#
loop_
_entity_poly.entity_id
_entity_poly.type
_entity_poly.pdbx_seq_one_letter_code
_entity_poly.pdbx_strand_id
1 'polypeptide(L)'
;MKIYAEIYGETPNLTDQTWKILIDMINWEDRYQYLLELRKAAAAEDLTPELEEPISKINQRRFDNGEMVYARHFHTPLDIYGSDFRNKIDAQYGANLLKQDKVPKFIVDCRFLREYSVITQARFVKQMQSLHDENWISNLPMEIHFANYRPDSQLSTIAQKNLLFCFGPPSLKGKFKPHPFAPNLTSKRVNQILPSEKLMYISPKATRYVPDVIPSEIEGVVICLSNESSPATSSTSACIMDKVQPYRIPVRKYMANDVNMGKIQLPIMAKLFRDYFNGSSIREIPRFETPSIKPGRSR
;
A
#
# COMPACT_ATOMS: atom_id res chain seq x y z
N MET A 1 26.21 -22.93 -18.40
CA MET A 1 25.37 -23.43 -19.51
C MET A 1 25.18 -24.94 -19.47
N LYS A 2 26.23 -25.79 -19.44
CA LYS A 2 26.06 -27.27 -19.30
C LYS A 2 25.19 -27.68 -18.11
N ILE A 3 25.47 -27.16 -16.91
CA ILE A 3 24.67 -27.44 -15.69
C ILE A 3 23.22 -26.96 -15.83
N TYR A 4 22.98 -25.81 -16.49
CA TYR A 4 21.63 -25.31 -16.72
C TYR A 4 20.86 -26.22 -17.69
N ALA A 5 21.52 -26.68 -18.76
CA ALA A 5 20.91 -27.58 -19.74
C ALA A 5 20.60 -28.96 -19.15
N GLU A 6 21.47 -29.48 -18.28
CA GLU A 6 21.26 -30.75 -17.57
C GLU A 6 20.05 -30.73 -16.63
N ILE A 7 19.78 -29.58 -15.98
CA ILE A 7 18.66 -29.47 -15.02
C ILE A 7 17.35 -29.07 -15.71
N TYR A 8 17.42 -28.24 -16.76
CA TYR A 8 16.25 -27.55 -17.31
C TYR A 8 15.94 -27.89 -18.78
N GLY A 9 16.76 -28.69 -19.45
CA GLY A 9 16.59 -29.06 -20.86
C GLY A 9 17.23 -28.06 -21.82
N GLU A 10 16.58 -27.77 -22.95
CA GLU A 10 17.13 -26.87 -23.96
C GLU A 10 17.36 -25.45 -23.41
N THR A 11 18.51 -24.89 -23.75
CA THR A 11 18.86 -23.52 -23.39
C THR A 11 18.09 -22.54 -24.27
N PRO A 12 17.53 -21.45 -23.73
CA PRO A 12 16.83 -20.45 -24.53
C PRO A 12 17.75 -19.87 -25.61
N ASN A 13 17.19 -19.49 -26.76
CA ASN A 13 17.95 -18.88 -27.85
C ASN A 13 18.52 -17.53 -27.41
N LEU A 14 19.81 -17.52 -27.05
CA LEU A 14 20.50 -16.33 -26.56
C LEU A 14 21.02 -15.50 -27.74
N THR A 15 20.54 -14.27 -27.86
CA THR A 15 21.10 -13.28 -28.79
C THR A 15 22.39 -12.67 -28.24
N ASP A 16 23.20 -12.04 -29.08
CA ASP A 16 24.43 -11.34 -28.65
C ASP A 16 24.16 -10.27 -27.58
N GLN A 17 23.00 -9.63 -27.63
CA GLN A 17 22.57 -8.67 -26.61
C GLN A 17 22.26 -9.36 -25.27
N THR A 18 21.62 -10.52 -25.31
CA THR A 18 21.35 -11.35 -24.13
C THR A 18 22.65 -11.86 -23.51
N TRP A 19 23.62 -12.24 -24.34
CA TRP A 19 24.95 -12.64 -23.89
C TRP A 19 25.69 -11.52 -23.17
N LYS A 20 25.65 -10.31 -23.72
CA LYS A 20 26.27 -9.14 -23.11
C LYS A 20 25.69 -8.87 -21.71
N ILE A 21 24.36 -8.93 -21.58
CA ILE A 21 23.66 -8.77 -20.29
C ILE A 21 24.10 -9.85 -19.29
N LEU A 22 24.19 -11.11 -19.71
CA LEU A 22 24.61 -12.22 -18.85
C LEU A 22 26.06 -12.09 -18.37
N ILE A 23 26.96 -11.60 -19.23
CA ILE A 23 28.37 -11.38 -18.90
C ILE A 23 28.52 -10.22 -17.91
N ASP A 24 27.76 -9.14 -18.11
CA ASP A 24 27.79 -7.95 -17.25
C ASP A 24 27.18 -8.19 -15.85
N MET A 25 26.30 -9.19 -15.70
CA MET A 25 25.78 -9.62 -14.40
C MET A 25 26.91 -10.26 -13.58
N ILE A 26 27.23 -9.72 -12.41
CA ILE A 26 28.33 -10.24 -11.58
C ILE A 26 27.92 -11.52 -10.84
N ASN A 27 26.66 -11.60 -10.40
CA ASN A 27 26.19 -12.69 -9.55
C ASN A 27 25.53 -13.83 -10.33
N TRP A 28 25.76 -15.07 -9.90
CA TRP A 28 25.23 -16.25 -10.59
C TRP A 28 23.74 -16.45 -10.34
N GLU A 29 23.20 -16.06 -9.16
CA GLU A 29 21.75 -16.12 -8.92
C GLU A 29 20.98 -15.18 -9.84
N ASP A 30 21.52 -13.99 -10.13
CA ASP A 30 20.87 -13.01 -11.01
C ASP A 30 20.87 -13.51 -12.47
N ARG A 31 21.99 -14.08 -12.93
CA ARG A 31 22.07 -14.75 -14.23
C ARG A 31 21.06 -15.89 -14.34
N TYR A 32 20.92 -16.67 -13.28
CA TYR A 32 19.99 -17.79 -13.22
C TYR A 32 18.52 -17.34 -13.27
N GLN A 33 18.13 -16.32 -12.49
CA GLN A 33 16.79 -15.75 -12.52
C GLN A 33 16.47 -15.14 -13.89
N TYR A 34 17.41 -14.43 -14.49
CA TYR A 34 17.25 -13.84 -15.82
C TYR A 34 17.00 -14.89 -16.90
N LEU A 35 17.74 -16.01 -16.87
CA LEU A 35 17.51 -17.14 -17.79
C LEU A 35 16.14 -17.80 -17.58
N LEU A 36 15.67 -17.92 -16.33
CA LEU A 36 14.32 -18.42 -16.05
C LEU A 36 13.22 -17.50 -16.59
N GLU A 37 13.41 -16.18 -16.51
CA GLU A 37 12.46 -15.21 -17.08
C GLU A 37 12.42 -15.26 -18.60
N LEU A 38 13.58 -15.36 -19.27
CA LEU A 38 13.64 -15.53 -20.72
C LEU A 38 12.92 -16.80 -21.19
N ARG A 39 13.07 -17.90 -20.46
CA ARG A 39 12.34 -19.13 -20.76
C ARG A 39 10.83 -18.98 -20.58
N LYS A 40 10.38 -18.31 -19.51
CA LYS A 40 8.96 -18.04 -19.29
C LYS A 40 8.38 -17.13 -20.37
N ALA A 41 9.16 -16.15 -20.84
CA ALA A 41 8.76 -15.29 -21.95
C ALA A 41 8.64 -16.07 -23.26
N ALA A 42 9.63 -16.93 -23.58
CA ALA A 42 9.58 -17.80 -24.77
C ALA A 42 8.41 -18.79 -24.72
N ALA A 43 8.14 -19.40 -23.55
CA ALA A 43 6.98 -20.27 -23.36
C ALA A 43 5.64 -19.52 -23.42
N ALA A 44 5.64 -18.22 -23.13
CA ALA A 44 4.46 -17.36 -23.30
C ALA A 44 4.26 -16.92 -24.76
N GLU A 45 5.33 -16.89 -25.57
CA GLU A 45 5.28 -16.60 -27.01
C GLU A 45 4.90 -17.85 -27.84
N ASP A 46 5.30 -19.06 -27.41
CA ASP A 46 4.90 -20.33 -28.05
C ASP A 46 3.45 -20.76 -27.74
N LEU A 47 2.78 -20.07 -26.81
CA LEU A 47 1.33 -20.10 -26.72
C LEU A 47 0.77 -19.28 -27.88
N THR A 48 0.74 -19.90 -29.06
CA THR A 48 -0.17 -19.46 -30.12
C THR A 48 -1.56 -19.30 -29.51
N PRO A 49 -2.20 -18.12 -29.60
CA PRO A 49 -3.60 -18.05 -29.28
C PRO A 49 -4.29 -18.91 -30.33
N GLU A 50 -4.73 -20.11 -29.96
CA GLU A 50 -5.92 -20.67 -30.58
C GLU A 50 -6.90 -19.50 -30.67
N LEU A 51 -7.49 -19.30 -31.85
CA LEU A 51 -8.53 -18.29 -32.08
C LEU A 51 -9.74 -18.66 -31.20
N GLU A 52 -9.61 -18.46 -29.89
CA GLU A 52 -10.70 -18.49 -28.94
C GLU A 52 -11.69 -17.46 -29.44
N GLU A 53 -12.88 -17.92 -29.82
CA GLU A 53 -13.96 -17.01 -30.16
C GLU A 53 -14.04 -15.96 -29.05
N PRO A 54 -14.10 -14.67 -29.40
CA PRO A 54 -14.08 -13.62 -28.39
C PRO A 54 -15.23 -13.88 -27.42
N ILE A 55 -14.92 -13.93 -26.13
CA ILE A 55 -15.83 -14.31 -25.02
C ILE A 55 -17.21 -13.63 -25.13
N SER A 56 -17.25 -12.41 -25.68
CA SER A 56 -18.50 -11.69 -26.03
C SER A 56 -19.46 -12.46 -26.94
N LYS A 57 -18.96 -13.11 -28.01
CA LYS A 57 -19.77 -13.89 -28.96
C LYS A 57 -20.27 -15.19 -28.33
N ILE A 58 -19.44 -15.84 -27.52
CA ILE A 58 -19.84 -17.04 -26.75
C ILE A 58 -20.97 -16.68 -25.79
N ASN A 59 -20.82 -15.57 -25.06
CA ASN A 59 -21.83 -15.08 -24.12
C ASN A 59 -23.13 -14.68 -24.83
N GLN A 60 -23.06 -14.04 -26.00
CA GLN A 60 -24.26 -13.69 -26.77
C GLN A 60 -25.02 -14.94 -27.23
N ARG A 61 -24.34 -15.95 -27.77
CA ARG A 61 -24.99 -17.20 -28.18
C ARG A 61 -25.67 -17.91 -27.01
N ARG A 62 -25.01 -17.96 -25.85
CA ARG A 62 -25.61 -18.53 -24.63
C ARG A 62 -26.89 -17.80 -24.23
N PHE A 63 -26.87 -16.47 -24.30
CA PHE A 63 -28.04 -15.66 -24.02
C PHE A 63 -29.18 -15.90 -25.01
N ASP A 64 -28.87 -15.95 -26.31
CA ASP A 64 -29.83 -16.21 -27.38
C ASP A 64 -30.44 -17.62 -27.26
N ASN A 65 -29.70 -18.58 -26.71
CA ASN A 65 -30.16 -19.94 -26.39
C ASN A 65 -31.00 -20.01 -25.10
N GLY A 66 -31.25 -18.89 -24.41
CA GLY A 66 -31.97 -18.85 -23.14
C GLY A 66 -31.15 -19.33 -21.94
N GLU A 67 -29.83 -19.44 -22.07
CA GLU A 67 -28.95 -19.82 -20.96
C GLU A 67 -28.61 -18.60 -20.09
N MET A 68 -28.29 -18.88 -18.81
CA MET A 68 -27.84 -17.85 -17.88
C MET A 68 -26.41 -17.41 -18.21
N VAL A 69 -26.22 -16.11 -18.38
CA VAL A 69 -24.96 -15.49 -18.78
C VAL A 69 -24.57 -14.41 -17.76
N TYR A 70 -23.45 -14.64 -17.08
CA TYR A 70 -22.91 -13.76 -16.04
C TYR A 70 -21.92 -12.74 -16.62
N ALA A 71 -22.28 -12.14 -17.76
CA ALA A 71 -21.48 -11.11 -18.42
C ALA A 71 -22.26 -9.78 -18.52
N ARG A 72 -21.55 -8.74 -18.95
CA ARG A 72 -22.07 -7.37 -19.06
C ARG A 72 -23.34 -7.31 -19.91
N HIS A 73 -24.33 -6.53 -19.50
CA HIS A 73 -25.61 -6.32 -20.20
C HIS A 73 -26.50 -7.56 -20.39
N PHE A 74 -26.17 -8.69 -19.76
CA PHE A 74 -27.03 -9.89 -19.75
C PHE A 74 -27.81 -9.98 -18.43
N HIS A 75 -27.85 -11.15 -17.81
CA HIS A 75 -28.61 -11.46 -16.60
C HIS A 75 -28.00 -10.89 -15.30
N THR A 76 -27.12 -9.89 -15.41
CA THR A 76 -26.47 -9.27 -14.26
C THR A 76 -27.29 -8.05 -13.84
N PRO A 77 -27.93 -8.05 -12.65
CA PRO A 77 -28.80 -6.95 -12.22
C PRO A 77 -28.05 -5.64 -11.94
N LEU A 78 -26.74 -5.71 -11.69
CA LEU A 78 -25.89 -4.56 -11.44
C LEU A 78 -24.65 -4.62 -12.34
N ASP A 79 -24.65 -3.78 -13.37
CA ASP A 79 -23.51 -3.59 -14.26
C ASP A 79 -22.65 -2.42 -13.77
N ILE A 80 -21.71 -2.70 -12.85
CA ILE A 80 -20.82 -1.67 -12.28
C ILE A 80 -19.37 -2.09 -12.52
N TYR A 81 -18.67 -1.38 -13.41
CA TYR A 81 -17.28 -1.68 -13.76
C TYR A 81 -16.44 -0.43 -13.97
N GLY A 82 -15.13 -0.59 -13.91
CA GLY A 82 -14.15 0.39 -14.36
C GLY A 82 -14.36 1.78 -13.76
N SER A 83 -14.53 2.78 -14.63
CA SER A 83 -14.75 4.18 -14.23
C SER A 83 -16.04 4.38 -13.44
N ASP A 84 -17.11 3.66 -13.77
CA ASP A 84 -18.41 3.85 -13.12
C ASP A 84 -18.39 3.35 -11.67
N PHE A 85 -17.68 2.23 -11.45
CA PHE A 85 -17.40 1.75 -10.09
C PHE A 85 -16.62 2.80 -9.29
N ARG A 86 -15.56 3.35 -9.86
CA ARG A 86 -14.74 4.38 -9.20
C ARG A 86 -15.55 5.65 -8.90
N ASN A 87 -16.35 6.11 -9.84
CA ASN A 87 -17.22 7.28 -9.65
C ASN A 87 -18.22 7.06 -8.51
N LYS A 88 -18.77 5.84 -8.37
CA LYS A 88 -19.67 5.49 -7.25
C LYS A 88 -18.93 5.47 -5.91
N ILE A 89 -17.72 4.89 -5.87
CA ILE A 89 -16.88 4.93 -4.65
C ILE A 89 -16.52 6.37 -4.30
N ASP A 90 -16.11 7.19 -5.27
CA ASP A 90 -15.77 8.59 -5.06
C ASP A 90 -16.98 9.39 -4.54
N ALA A 91 -18.18 9.13 -5.08
CA ALA A 91 -19.41 9.73 -4.58
C ALA A 91 -19.72 9.29 -3.14
N GLN A 92 -19.55 8.00 -2.82
CA GLN A 92 -19.74 7.48 -1.46
C GLN A 92 -18.72 8.09 -0.48
N TYR A 93 -17.45 8.15 -0.88
CA TYR A 93 -16.38 8.74 -0.09
C TYR A 93 -16.64 10.23 0.15
N GLY A 94 -17.00 10.98 -0.90
CA GLY A 94 -17.38 12.39 -0.80
C GLY A 94 -18.57 12.60 0.13
N ALA A 95 -19.61 11.77 0.02
CA ALA A 95 -20.75 11.82 0.94
C ALA A 95 -20.34 11.53 2.40
N ASN A 96 -19.42 10.61 2.63
CA ASN A 96 -18.92 10.30 3.97
C ASN A 96 -18.02 11.39 4.55
N LEU A 97 -17.27 12.14 3.72
CA LEU A 97 -16.58 13.34 4.15
C LEU A 97 -17.56 14.45 4.55
N LEU A 98 -18.59 14.69 3.74
CA LEU A 98 -19.59 15.74 4.00
C LEU A 98 -20.44 15.48 5.26
N LYS A 99 -20.57 14.22 5.69
CA LYS A 99 -21.25 13.85 6.95
C LYS A 99 -20.43 14.19 8.20
N GLN A 100 -19.14 14.44 8.06
CA GLN A 100 -18.25 14.71 9.19
C GLN A 100 -18.08 16.22 9.38
N ASP A 101 -18.35 16.71 10.58
CA ASP A 101 -18.13 18.13 10.93
C ASP A 101 -16.66 18.52 10.84
N LYS A 102 -15.76 17.59 11.21
CA LYS A 102 -14.32 17.77 11.17
C LYS A 102 -13.65 16.49 10.69
N VAL A 103 -12.90 16.59 9.61
CA VAL A 103 -12.14 15.46 9.04
C VAL A 103 -10.75 15.43 9.70
N PRO A 104 -10.40 14.37 10.45
CA PRO A 104 -9.10 14.28 11.07
C PRO A 104 -8.01 13.99 10.02
N LYS A 105 -6.79 14.44 10.31
CA LYS A 105 -5.62 14.22 9.45
C LYS A 105 -4.83 12.99 9.88
N PHE A 106 -4.54 12.11 8.94
CA PHE A 106 -3.64 10.99 9.13
C PHE A 106 -2.34 11.25 8.37
N ILE A 107 -1.31 11.70 9.10
CA ILE A 107 -0.03 12.09 8.53
C ILE A 107 0.95 10.93 8.66
N VAL A 108 1.50 10.49 7.55
CA VAL A 108 2.57 9.50 7.49
C VAL A 108 3.88 10.24 7.24
N ASP A 109 4.80 10.16 8.20
CA ASP A 109 6.12 10.76 8.06
C ASP A 109 7.07 9.82 7.32
N CYS A 110 7.41 10.19 6.08
CA CYS A 110 8.24 9.42 5.17
C CYS A 110 9.72 9.81 5.19
N ARG A 111 10.21 10.58 6.18
CA ARG A 111 11.57 11.16 6.15
C ARG A 111 12.70 10.15 5.90
N PHE A 112 12.59 8.96 6.49
CA PHE A 112 13.61 7.91 6.40
C PHE A 112 13.39 6.97 5.21
N LEU A 113 12.30 7.12 4.46
CA LEU A 113 11.89 6.16 3.43
C LEU A 113 12.99 5.96 2.39
N ARG A 114 13.65 7.04 1.96
CA ARG A 114 14.77 7.00 1.00
C ARG A 114 16.01 6.28 1.54
N GLU A 115 16.23 6.28 2.85
CA GLU A 115 17.42 5.71 3.49
C GLU A 115 17.32 4.19 3.65
N TYR A 116 16.13 3.62 3.48
CA TYR A 116 15.93 2.18 3.60
C TYR A 116 16.29 1.41 2.33
N SER A 117 16.52 0.10 2.50
CA SER A 117 16.73 -0.83 1.40
C SER A 117 15.54 -0.87 0.43
N VAL A 118 15.80 -1.24 -0.83
CA VAL A 118 14.80 -1.40 -1.90
C VAL A 118 13.59 -2.21 -1.43
N ILE A 119 13.84 -3.34 -0.75
CA ILE A 119 12.79 -4.25 -0.25
C ILE A 119 11.92 -3.53 0.78
N THR A 120 12.54 -2.78 1.69
CA THR A 120 11.83 -2.07 2.76
C THR A 120 11.05 -0.87 2.20
N GLN A 121 11.63 -0.14 1.24
CA GLN A 121 10.96 0.91 0.47
C GLN A 121 9.72 0.35 -0.21
N ALA A 122 9.84 -0.73 -0.99
CA ALA A 122 8.72 -1.36 -1.67
C ALA A 122 7.63 -1.82 -0.70
N ARG A 123 8.00 -2.39 0.45
CA ARG A 123 7.05 -2.78 1.50
C ARG A 123 6.29 -1.58 2.06
N PHE A 124 6.97 -0.48 2.37
CA PHE A 124 6.30 0.71 2.89
C PHE A 124 5.41 1.39 1.85
N VAL A 125 5.88 1.50 0.60
CA VAL A 125 5.08 2.05 -0.50
C VAL A 125 3.81 1.22 -0.73
N LYS A 126 3.88 -0.11 -0.65
CA LYS A 126 2.68 -0.97 -0.70
C LYS A 126 1.74 -0.72 0.48
N GLN A 127 2.25 -0.48 1.68
CA GLN A 127 1.42 -0.10 2.82
C GLN A 127 0.77 1.28 2.64
N MET A 128 1.45 2.24 2.00
CA MET A 128 0.88 3.54 1.66
C MET A 128 -0.31 3.39 0.71
N GLN A 129 -0.19 2.52 -0.30
CA GLN A 129 -1.30 2.18 -1.20
C GLN A 129 -2.44 1.47 -0.45
N SER A 130 -2.13 0.48 0.39
CA SER A 130 -3.15 -0.23 1.18
C SER A 130 -3.88 0.71 2.16
N LEU A 131 -3.18 1.68 2.74
CA LEU A 131 -3.75 2.70 3.61
C LEU A 131 -4.77 3.55 2.85
N HIS A 132 -4.41 3.96 1.64
CA HIS A 132 -5.33 4.68 0.75
C HIS A 132 -6.58 3.83 0.45
N ASP A 133 -6.39 2.58 0.02
CA ASP A 133 -7.49 1.73 -0.41
C ASP A 133 -8.50 1.47 0.73
N GLU A 134 -8.01 1.20 1.94
CA GLU A 134 -8.88 1.05 3.12
C GLU A 134 -9.56 2.35 3.53
N ASN A 135 -8.91 3.50 3.36
CA ASN A 135 -9.51 4.79 3.66
C ASN A 135 -10.59 5.16 2.65
N TRP A 136 -10.38 4.84 1.37
CA TRP A 136 -11.27 5.19 0.27
C TRP A 136 -12.63 4.48 0.36
N ILE A 137 -12.68 3.29 0.95
CA ILE A 137 -13.93 2.55 1.19
C ILE A 137 -14.51 2.78 2.58
N SER A 138 -13.91 3.66 3.39
CA SER A 138 -14.31 3.86 4.78
C SER A 138 -15.58 4.70 4.92
N ASN A 139 -16.36 4.41 5.97
CA ASN A 139 -17.48 5.25 6.39
C ASN A 139 -17.05 6.54 7.12
N LEU A 140 -15.85 6.54 7.70
CA LEU A 140 -15.25 7.68 8.41
C LEU A 140 -13.86 7.96 7.81
N PRO A 141 -13.79 8.43 6.56
CA PRO A 141 -12.52 8.69 5.91
C PRO A 141 -11.74 9.80 6.62
N MET A 142 -10.41 9.67 6.61
CA MET A 142 -9.47 10.66 7.11
C MET A 142 -8.72 11.33 5.96
N GLU A 143 -8.23 12.54 6.17
CA GLU A 143 -7.38 13.24 5.20
C GLU A 143 -5.94 12.72 5.31
N ILE A 144 -5.47 11.98 4.31
CA ILE A 144 -4.14 11.34 4.33
C ILE A 144 -3.08 12.27 3.74
N HIS A 145 -1.98 12.43 4.47
CA HIS A 145 -0.79 13.15 4.01
C HIS A 145 0.46 12.29 4.14
N PHE A 146 1.24 12.17 3.06
CA PHE A 146 2.58 11.60 3.08
C PHE A 146 3.60 12.74 3.15
N ALA A 147 4.01 13.07 4.38
CA ALA A 147 4.92 14.16 4.71
C ALA A 147 6.39 13.75 4.54
N ASN A 148 7.28 14.74 4.41
CA ASN A 148 8.71 14.53 4.19
C ASN A 148 9.02 13.57 3.03
N TYR A 149 8.12 13.45 2.06
CA TYR A 149 8.28 12.55 0.93
C TYR A 149 9.26 13.17 -0.08
N ARG A 150 10.47 12.62 -0.13
CA ARG A 150 11.58 13.10 -0.97
C ARG A 150 12.16 11.93 -1.77
N PRO A 151 11.54 11.56 -2.90
CA PRO A 151 11.95 10.40 -3.66
C PRO A 151 13.25 10.67 -4.42
N ASP A 152 14.13 9.67 -4.45
CA ASP A 152 15.22 9.57 -5.43
C ASP A 152 14.75 8.77 -6.67
N SER A 153 15.65 8.49 -7.62
CA SER A 153 15.32 7.75 -8.84
C SER A 153 14.77 6.34 -8.54
N GLN A 154 15.33 5.68 -7.53
CA GLN A 154 14.91 4.34 -7.11
C GLN A 154 13.51 4.36 -6.48
N LEU A 155 13.30 5.20 -5.47
CA LEU A 155 12.01 5.32 -4.78
C LEU A 155 10.92 5.81 -5.73
N SER A 156 11.25 6.69 -6.68
CA SER A 156 10.32 7.11 -7.74
C SER A 156 9.86 5.93 -8.60
N THR A 157 10.76 5.04 -8.99
CA THR A 157 10.42 3.85 -9.78
C THR A 157 9.52 2.90 -8.99
N ILE A 158 9.82 2.71 -7.70
CA ILE A 158 8.99 1.89 -6.81
C ILE A 158 7.60 2.52 -6.65
N ALA A 159 7.54 3.83 -6.43
CA ALA A 159 6.30 4.58 -6.25
C ALA A 159 5.42 4.53 -7.50
N GLN A 160 5.96 4.74 -8.69
CA GLN A 160 5.23 4.65 -9.95
C GLN A 160 4.59 3.28 -10.17
N LYS A 161 5.23 2.21 -9.70
CA LYS A 161 4.70 0.84 -9.82
C LYS A 161 3.61 0.51 -8.79
N ASN A 162 3.61 1.14 -7.62
CA ASN A 162 2.81 0.71 -6.47
C ASN A 162 1.80 1.74 -5.95
N LEU A 163 2.03 3.05 -6.13
CA LEU A 163 1.11 4.12 -5.71
C LEU A 163 0.11 4.44 -6.83
N LEU A 164 -0.81 3.50 -7.04
CA LEU A 164 -1.84 3.57 -8.07
C LEU A 164 -2.78 4.77 -7.90
N PHE A 165 -2.99 5.26 -6.67
CA PHE A 165 -3.80 6.47 -6.44
C PHE A 165 -3.17 7.73 -7.04
N CYS A 166 -1.84 7.75 -7.25
CA CYS A 166 -1.10 8.89 -7.77
C CYS A 166 -0.75 8.70 -9.26
N PHE A 167 -0.27 7.51 -9.64
CA PHE A 167 0.25 7.24 -10.99
C PHE A 167 -0.70 6.43 -11.87
N GLY A 168 -1.76 5.88 -11.29
CA GLY A 168 -2.71 5.02 -11.99
C GLY A 168 -2.17 3.62 -12.28
N PRO A 169 -3.02 2.72 -12.81
CA PRO A 169 -2.60 1.41 -13.25
C PRO A 169 -1.66 1.51 -14.46
N PRO A 170 -0.72 0.55 -14.64
CA PRO A 170 0.20 0.53 -15.79
C PRO A 170 -0.50 0.54 -17.17
N SER A 171 -1.76 0.11 -17.24
CA SER A 171 -2.59 0.13 -18.45
C SER A 171 -3.05 1.52 -18.89
N LEU A 172 -2.96 2.54 -18.02
CA LEU A 172 -3.48 3.90 -18.27
C LEU A 172 -2.37 4.98 -18.31
N LYS A 173 -1.14 4.61 -18.67
CA LYS A 173 0.01 5.55 -18.74
C LYS A 173 -0.36 6.84 -19.49
N GLY A 174 -0.20 7.98 -18.83
CA GLY A 174 -0.40 9.32 -19.40
C GLY A 174 -1.84 9.84 -19.44
N LYS A 175 -2.85 9.03 -19.10
CA LYS A 175 -4.28 9.44 -19.08
C LYS A 175 -4.93 9.34 -17.70
N PHE A 176 -4.21 8.84 -16.70
CA PHE A 176 -4.71 8.74 -15.34
C PHE A 176 -4.86 10.13 -14.71
N LYS A 177 -6.02 10.38 -14.11
CA LYS A 177 -6.26 11.50 -13.22
C LYS A 177 -6.50 10.93 -11.81
N PRO A 178 -5.72 11.34 -10.80
CA PRO A 178 -6.04 11.03 -9.42
C PRO A 178 -7.46 11.49 -9.10
N HIS A 179 -8.18 10.69 -8.31
CA HIS A 179 -9.47 11.13 -7.80
C HIS A 179 -9.27 12.31 -6.82
N PRO A 180 -10.29 13.17 -6.62
CA PRO A 180 -10.14 14.42 -5.85
C PRO A 180 -9.68 14.24 -4.40
N PHE A 181 -9.83 13.03 -3.87
CA PHE A 181 -9.51 12.68 -2.49
C PHE A 181 -8.26 11.81 -2.37
N ALA A 182 -7.43 11.77 -3.41
CA ALA A 182 -6.16 11.06 -3.37
C ALA A 182 -5.25 11.66 -2.27
N PRO A 183 -4.47 10.82 -1.56
CA PRO A 183 -3.53 11.28 -0.55
C PRO A 183 -2.55 12.33 -1.08
N ASN A 184 -2.22 13.31 -0.23
CA ASN A 184 -1.27 14.35 -0.58
C ASN A 184 0.16 13.88 -0.35
N LEU A 185 0.97 13.79 -1.42
CA LEU A 185 2.42 13.56 -1.33
C LEU A 185 3.14 14.89 -1.27
N THR A 186 3.89 15.15 -0.21
CA THR A 186 4.57 16.43 -0.04
C THR A 186 5.95 16.32 0.58
N SER A 187 6.86 17.19 0.14
CA SER A 187 8.18 17.36 0.71
C SER A 187 8.19 18.20 2.01
N LYS A 188 7.02 18.78 2.35
CA LYS A 188 6.80 19.55 3.58
C LYS A 188 6.97 18.69 4.82
N ARG A 189 7.43 19.31 5.90
CA ARG A 189 7.50 18.68 7.23
C ARG A 189 6.11 18.51 7.83
N VAL A 190 6.01 17.61 8.81
CA VAL A 190 4.74 17.33 9.51
C VAL A 190 4.16 18.60 10.13
N ASN A 191 4.98 19.40 10.81
CA ASN A 191 4.55 20.65 11.45
C ASN A 191 4.17 21.78 10.47
N GLN A 192 4.42 21.61 9.16
CA GLN A 192 3.97 22.53 8.12
C GLN A 192 2.60 22.13 7.54
N ILE A 193 2.15 20.90 7.78
CA ILE A 193 0.82 20.42 7.39
C ILE A 193 -0.19 20.80 8.46
N LEU A 194 0.19 20.64 9.72
CA LEU A 194 -0.60 21.04 10.88
C LEU A 194 0.33 21.55 11.99
N PRO A 195 -0.03 22.60 12.74
CA PRO A 195 0.75 23.07 13.88
C PRO A 195 1.02 21.95 14.91
N SER A 196 2.19 21.99 15.56
CA SER A 196 2.64 20.93 16.46
C SER A 196 1.70 20.70 17.65
N GLU A 197 0.99 21.73 18.10
CA GLU A 197 0.05 21.69 19.23
C GLU A 197 -1.22 20.91 18.89
N LYS A 198 -1.54 20.82 17.59
CA LYS A 198 -2.71 20.11 17.06
C LYS A 198 -2.40 18.67 16.64
N LEU A 199 -1.17 18.22 16.85
CA LEU A 199 -0.67 16.92 16.39
C LEU A 199 -0.38 15.96 17.54
N MET A 200 -0.79 14.72 17.34
CA MET A 200 -0.39 13.60 18.18
C MET A 200 0.65 12.74 17.45
N TYR A 201 1.92 12.78 17.86
CA TYR A 201 2.95 11.96 17.24
C TYR A 201 3.05 10.60 17.91
N ILE A 202 2.90 9.51 17.17
CA ILE A 202 2.93 8.17 17.75
C ILE A 202 4.33 7.58 17.70
N SER A 203 4.85 7.21 18.86
CA SER A 203 6.13 6.52 19.00
C SER A 203 6.02 5.38 20.02
N PRO A 204 6.44 4.14 19.69
CA PRO A 204 6.41 3.02 20.63
C PRO A 204 7.28 3.22 21.88
N LYS A 205 8.26 4.12 21.81
CA LYS A 205 9.19 4.44 22.89
C LYS A 205 8.80 5.69 23.68
N ALA A 206 7.68 6.34 23.36
CA ALA A 206 7.24 7.51 24.10
C ALA A 206 6.92 7.17 25.57
N THR A 207 7.16 8.13 26.45
CA THR A 207 6.88 8.00 27.89
C THR A 207 5.42 8.29 28.23
N ARG A 208 4.78 9.20 27.51
CA ARG A 208 3.36 9.54 27.68
C ARG A 208 2.48 8.58 26.89
N TYR A 209 1.41 8.10 27.51
CA TYR A 209 0.40 7.31 26.82
C TYR A 209 -0.57 8.21 26.06
N VAL A 210 -1.13 7.70 24.96
CA VAL A 210 -2.29 8.29 24.31
C VAL A 210 -3.42 8.42 25.35
N PRO A 211 -4.04 9.62 25.51
CA PRO A 211 -5.17 9.81 26.41
C PRO A 211 -6.34 8.88 26.07
N ASP A 212 -7.21 8.58 27.03
CA ASP A 212 -8.34 7.66 26.77
C ASP A 212 -9.36 8.21 25.77
N VAL A 213 -9.52 9.54 25.74
CA VAL A 213 -10.38 10.28 24.83
C VAL A 213 -9.54 11.34 24.11
N ILE A 214 -9.82 11.55 22.83
CA ILE A 214 -9.11 12.53 22.00
C ILE A 214 -9.24 13.95 22.59
N PRO A 215 -8.13 14.67 22.86
CA PRO A 215 -8.20 16.07 23.26
C PRO A 215 -8.75 16.96 22.14
N SER A 216 -9.53 17.99 22.49
CA SER A 216 -10.27 18.81 21.53
C SER A 216 -9.39 19.60 20.56
N GLU A 217 -8.15 19.86 20.96
CA GLU A 217 -7.17 20.64 20.22
C GLU A 217 -6.50 19.80 19.11
N ILE A 218 -6.51 18.48 19.25
CA ILE A 218 -5.84 17.57 18.33
C ILE A 218 -6.70 17.36 17.10
N GLU A 219 -6.13 17.61 15.93
CA GLU A 219 -6.81 17.45 14.63
C GLU A 219 -6.12 16.44 13.72
N GLY A 220 -4.97 15.91 14.15
CA GLY A 220 -4.26 14.91 13.37
C GLY A 220 -3.32 14.03 14.17
N VAL A 221 -3.06 12.86 13.61
CA VAL A 221 -2.13 11.87 14.13
C VAL A 221 -0.96 11.70 13.16
N VAL A 222 0.23 11.49 13.71
CA VAL A 222 1.46 11.29 12.93
C VAL A 222 2.02 9.89 13.18
N ILE A 223 2.16 9.11 12.11
CA ILE A 223 2.81 7.80 12.12
C ILE A 223 4.09 7.86 11.29
N CYS A 224 5.23 7.55 11.91
CA CYS A 224 6.51 7.54 11.21
C CYS A 224 6.75 6.20 10.51
N LEU A 225 7.22 6.24 9.26
CA LEU A 225 7.84 5.08 8.61
C LEU A 225 9.26 4.93 9.18
N SER A 226 9.35 4.49 10.42
CA SER A 226 10.60 4.37 11.18
C SER A 226 11.04 2.92 11.34
N ASN A 227 12.31 2.75 11.68
CA ASN A 227 12.86 1.51 12.19
C ASN A 227 13.26 1.75 13.64
N GLU A 228 12.41 1.30 14.55
CA GLU A 228 12.60 1.50 15.99
C GLU A 228 13.85 0.82 16.56
N SER A 229 14.44 -0.13 15.84
CA SER A 229 15.70 -0.77 16.26
C SER A 229 16.90 0.16 16.13
N SER A 230 16.84 1.17 15.25
CA SER A 230 17.93 2.14 15.02
C SER A 230 17.56 3.51 15.60
N PRO A 231 18.39 4.11 16.47
CA PRO A 231 18.16 5.46 16.98
C PRO A 231 18.08 6.53 15.87
N ALA A 232 18.91 6.39 14.84
CA ALA A 232 19.01 7.36 13.74
C ALA A 232 17.70 7.46 12.94
N THR A 233 17.00 6.34 12.77
CA THR A 233 15.76 6.24 11.99
C THR A 233 14.53 5.95 12.85
N SER A 234 14.56 6.38 14.11
CA SER A 234 13.46 6.13 15.07
C SER A 234 12.37 7.18 14.98
N SER A 235 11.14 6.81 15.34
CA SER A 235 10.04 7.79 15.48
C SER A 235 10.33 8.81 16.58
N THR A 236 11.08 8.42 17.61
CA THR A 236 11.44 9.31 18.74
C THR A 236 12.42 10.41 18.32
N SER A 237 13.45 10.10 17.52
CA SER A 237 14.34 11.15 17.01
C SER A 237 13.58 12.08 16.05
N ALA A 238 12.70 11.53 15.23
CA ALA A 238 11.87 12.30 14.30
C ALA A 238 10.94 13.31 15.00
N CYS A 239 10.22 12.90 16.05
CA CYS A 239 9.30 13.80 16.75
C CYS A 239 10.02 14.92 17.51
N ILE A 240 11.22 14.63 18.05
CA ILE A 240 12.07 15.65 18.70
C ILE A 240 12.48 16.73 17.70
N MET A 241 12.89 16.32 16.49
CA MET A 241 13.28 17.27 15.43
C MET A 241 12.13 18.20 15.01
N ASP A 242 10.90 17.67 14.97
CA ASP A 242 9.72 18.44 14.57
C ASP A 242 9.06 19.17 15.74
N LYS A 243 9.59 19.02 16.96
CA LYS A 243 9.04 19.58 18.21
C LYS A 243 7.57 19.23 18.40
N VAL A 244 7.19 17.99 18.06
CA VAL A 244 5.83 17.47 18.28
C VAL A 244 5.86 16.54 19.48
N GLN A 245 4.88 16.66 20.37
CA GLN A 245 4.80 15.82 21.56
C GLN A 245 4.57 14.34 21.15
N PRO A 246 5.45 13.42 21.58
CA PRO A 246 5.24 12.00 21.32
C PRO A 246 4.31 11.35 22.34
N TYR A 247 3.54 10.39 21.85
CA TYR A 247 2.59 9.55 22.58
C TYR A 247 2.78 8.07 22.23
N ARG A 248 2.52 7.20 23.20
CA ARG A 248 2.60 5.75 23.06
C ARG A 248 1.22 5.14 23.19
N ILE A 249 0.87 4.26 22.26
CA ILE A 249 -0.37 3.47 22.37
C ILE A 249 -0.21 2.46 23.52
N PRO A 250 -1.16 2.37 24.46
CA PRO A 250 -1.10 1.49 25.63
C PRO A 250 -1.31 0.00 25.30
N VAL A 251 -0.56 -0.54 24.34
CA VAL A 251 -0.72 -1.91 23.81
C VAL A 251 -0.58 -2.98 24.89
N ARG A 252 0.38 -2.88 25.79
CA ARG A 252 0.57 -3.87 26.87
C ARG A 252 -0.52 -3.85 27.94
N LYS A 253 -1.30 -2.77 28.03
CA LYS A 253 -2.38 -2.64 29.03
C LYS A 253 -3.70 -3.22 28.52
N TYR A 254 -3.92 -3.16 27.20
CA TYR A 254 -5.24 -3.45 26.62
C TYR A 254 -5.21 -4.41 25.42
N MET A 255 -4.03 -4.81 24.94
CA MET A 255 -3.87 -5.69 23.78
C MET A 255 -3.10 -6.96 24.16
N ALA A 256 -3.28 -8.01 23.36
CA ALA A 256 -2.63 -9.30 23.60
C ALA A 256 -1.10 -9.13 23.72
N ASN A 257 -0.48 -9.91 24.61
CA ASN A 257 0.93 -9.78 25.00
C ASN A 257 1.94 -9.86 23.83
N ASP A 258 1.52 -10.33 22.66
CA ASP A 258 2.37 -10.60 21.50
C ASP A 258 2.39 -9.47 20.44
N VAL A 259 1.65 -8.37 20.64
CA VAL A 259 1.61 -7.28 19.66
C VAL A 259 2.88 -6.44 19.71
N ASN A 260 3.70 -6.53 18.66
CA ASN A 260 4.83 -5.64 18.43
C ASN A 260 4.39 -4.37 17.68
N MET A 261 4.33 -3.24 18.39
CA MET A 261 3.98 -1.93 17.84
C MET A 261 4.78 -1.51 16.60
N GLY A 262 6.06 -1.92 16.51
CA GLY A 262 6.90 -1.62 15.34
C GLY A 262 6.56 -2.45 14.09
N LYS A 263 5.62 -3.40 14.19
CA LYS A 263 5.18 -4.27 13.10
C LYS A 263 3.73 -4.01 12.66
N ILE A 264 3.01 -3.12 13.33
CA ILE A 264 1.62 -2.80 12.97
C ILE A 264 1.65 -2.00 11.67
N GLN A 265 0.80 -2.41 10.73
CA GLN A 265 0.73 -1.80 9.41
C GLN A 265 -0.06 -0.49 9.44
N LEU A 266 0.24 0.41 8.49
CA LEU A 266 -0.44 1.71 8.38
C LEU A 266 -1.97 1.64 8.31
N PRO A 267 -2.60 0.72 7.54
CA PRO A 267 -4.05 0.69 7.42
C PRO A 267 -4.74 0.35 8.75
N ILE A 268 -4.11 -0.56 9.51
CA ILE A 268 -4.54 -0.94 10.85
C ILE A 268 -4.44 0.25 11.82
N MET A 269 -3.34 1.01 11.78
CA MET A 269 -3.22 2.25 12.56
C MET A 269 -4.28 3.27 12.17
N ALA A 270 -4.57 3.42 10.88
CA ALA A 270 -5.59 4.34 10.41
C ALA A 270 -6.99 3.93 10.88
N LYS A 271 -7.31 2.64 10.88
CA LYS A 271 -8.55 2.13 11.48
C LYS A 271 -8.64 2.47 12.96
N LEU A 272 -7.57 2.22 13.72
CA LEU A 272 -7.51 2.56 15.14
C LEU A 272 -7.80 4.05 15.38
N PHE A 273 -7.06 4.93 14.71
CA PHE A 273 -7.22 6.36 14.94
C PHE A 273 -8.54 6.92 14.40
N ARG A 274 -9.11 6.31 13.37
CA ARG A 274 -10.45 6.65 12.88
C ARG A 274 -11.52 6.46 13.96
N ASP A 275 -11.52 5.31 14.63
CA ASP A 275 -12.46 5.03 15.73
C ASP A 275 -12.20 6.00 16.90
N TYR A 276 -10.94 6.25 17.23
CA TYR A 276 -10.53 7.18 18.29
C TYR A 276 -10.98 8.64 18.03
N PHE A 277 -10.81 9.14 16.81
CA PHE A 277 -11.28 10.49 16.42
C PHE A 277 -12.82 10.58 16.36
N ASN A 278 -13.52 9.46 16.19
CA ASN A 278 -14.98 9.37 16.26
C ASN A 278 -15.52 9.29 17.70
N GLY A 279 -14.65 9.42 18.70
CA GLY A 279 -15.03 9.46 20.12
C GLY A 279 -14.97 8.12 20.84
N SER A 280 -14.55 7.03 20.18
CA SER A 280 -14.31 5.77 20.87
C SER A 280 -13.12 5.90 21.82
N SER A 281 -13.20 5.23 22.98
CA SER A 281 -12.06 5.19 23.89
C SER A 281 -10.92 4.39 23.28
N ILE A 282 -9.67 4.83 23.47
CA ILE A 282 -8.47 4.06 23.04
C ILE A 282 -8.45 2.63 23.63
N ARG A 283 -9.18 2.39 24.72
CA ARG A 283 -9.30 1.11 25.42
C ARG A 283 -10.26 0.13 24.75
N GLU A 284 -11.25 0.64 24.02
CA GLU A 284 -12.34 -0.13 23.42
C GLU A 284 -12.01 -0.58 21.99
N ILE A 285 -10.91 -0.07 21.43
CA ILE A 285 -10.55 -0.32 20.04
C ILE A 285 -10.10 -1.79 19.90
N PRO A 286 -10.61 -2.53 18.90
CA PRO A 286 -10.45 -3.97 18.82
C PRO A 286 -8.99 -4.42 18.86
N ARG A 287 -8.78 -5.60 19.47
CA ARG A 287 -7.48 -6.30 19.49
C ARG A 287 -6.99 -6.43 18.04
N PHE A 288 -5.75 -5.98 17.79
CA PHE A 288 -5.11 -6.21 16.50
C PHE A 288 -5.00 -7.72 16.27
N GLU A 289 -5.79 -8.26 15.35
CA GLU A 289 -5.55 -9.59 14.82
C GLU A 289 -4.30 -9.51 13.95
N THR A 290 -3.14 -9.84 14.52
CA THR A 290 -1.98 -10.12 13.68
C THR A 290 -2.28 -11.39 12.89
N PRO A 291 -2.19 -11.38 11.55
CA PRO A 291 -2.37 -12.60 10.77
C PRO A 291 -1.36 -13.64 11.28
N SER A 292 -1.89 -14.76 11.77
CA SER A 292 -1.05 -15.86 12.25
C SER A 292 -0.22 -16.38 11.09
N ILE A 293 1.09 -16.16 11.15
CA ILE A 293 2.02 -16.85 10.27
C ILE A 293 1.99 -18.30 10.73
N LYS A 294 1.18 -19.14 10.09
CA LYS A 294 1.30 -20.59 10.25
C LYS A 294 2.74 -20.93 9.83
N PRO A 295 3.57 -21.52 10.71
CA PRO A 295 4.87 -22.02 10.28
C PRO A 295 4.60 -23.05 9.18
N GLY A 296 5.12 -22.78 7.99
CA GLY A 296 5.05 -23.71 6.88
C GLY A 296 5.62 -25.04 7.36
N ARG A 297 4.83 -26.11 7.25
CA ARG A 297 5.33 -27.46 7.45
C ARG A 297 6.45 -27.67 6.44
N SER A 298 7.68 -27.82 6.92
CA SER A 298 8.74 -28.44 6.15
C SER A 298 8.25 -29.82 5.73
N ARG A 299 8.13 -30.03 4.42
CA ARG A 299 8.23 -31.36 3.82
C ARG A 299 9.56 -31.41 3.10
#